data_AF-L8PPY3-F1
#
_entry.id   AF-L8PPY3-F1
#
_cell.length_a   1.000
_cell.length_b   1.000
_cell.length_c   1.000
_cell.angle_alpha   90.00
_cell.angle_beta   90.00
_cell.angle_gamma   90.00
#
_symmetry.space_group_name_H-M   'P 1'
#
loop_
_entity.id
_entity.type
_entity.pdbx_description
1 polymer ?
#
loop_
_entity_poly.entity_id
_entity_poly.type
_entity_poly.pdbx_seq_one_letter_code
_entity_poly.pdbx_strand_id
1 'polypeptide(L)'
;MTLCRNAGFEPDVRFESTDLLLHLRLVEQNHAAALLPGLVWNGQPPTVTLRQLPRGRRTRRIFTVVRRGRGRHPAIRACRNALVGAVGLR
;
A
#
# COMPACT_ATOMS: atom_id res chain seq x y z
N MET A 1 -13.10 -6.16 6.81
CA MET A 1 -14.27 -7.05 6.69
C MET A 1 -15.56 -6.37 6.19
N THR A 2 -15.85 -5.11 6.48
CA THR A 2 -17.09 -4.45 6.03
C THR A 2 -17.26 -4.36 4.51
N LEU A 3 -16.17 -4.36 3.74
CA LEU A 3 -16.23 -4.18 2.28
C LEU A 3 -16.79 -5.39 1.52
N CYS A 4 -16.32 -6.60 1.85
CA CYS A 4 -16.83 -7.84 1.24
C CYS A 4 -18.28 -8.08 1.66
N ARG A 5 -18.57 -7.89 2.95
CA ARG A 5 -19.94 -8.02 3.48
C ARG A 5 -20.92 -7.08 2.80
N ASN A 6 -20.54 -5.81 2.59
CA ASN A 6 -21.37 -4.87 1.84
C ASN A 6 -21.58 -5.26 0.37
N ALA A 7 -20.71 -6.13 -0.18
CA ALA A 7 -20.85 -6.71 -1.51
C ALA A 7 -21.56 -8.08 -1.50
N GLY A 8 -22.06 -8.54 -0.35
CA GLY A 8 -22.85 -9.77 -0.23
C GLY A 8 -22.05 -11.06 -0.07
N PHE A 9 -20.74 -10.99 0.26
CA PHE A 9 -19.92 -12.20 0.48
C PHE A 9 -18.96 -12.04 1.67
N GLU A 10 -18.53 -13.17 2.24
CA GLU A 10 -17.44 -13.22 3.21
C GLU A 10 -16.20 -13.85 2.56
N PRO A 11 -14.99 -13.28 2.72
CA PRO A 11 -13.78 -13.90 2.20
C PRO A 11 -13.40 -15.14 3.00
N ASP A 12 -12.92 -16.19 2.31
CA ASP A 12 -12.22 -17.32 2.93
C ASP A 12 -10.79 -16.89 3.31
N VAL A 13 -10.57 -16.55 4.58
CA VAL A 13 -9.28 -16.06 5.08
C VAL A 13 -8.39 -17.24 5.49
N ARG A 14 -7.58 -17.74 4.55
CA ARG A 14 -6.62 -18.82 4.80
C ARG A 14 -5.29 -18.39 5.39
N PHE A 15 -4.92 -17.12 5.18
CA PHE A 15 -3.63 -16.57 5.59
C PHE A 15 -3.80 -15.18 6.20
N GLU A 16 -3.20 -14.96 7.36
CA GLU A 16 -3.15 -13.66 8.04
C GLU A 16 -1.70 -13.34 8.41
N SER A 17 -1.22 -12.16 8.00
CA SER A 17 0.13 -11.68 8.28
C SER A 17 0.23 -10.18 8.08
N THR A 18 1.15 -9.54 8.81
CA THR A 18 1.52 -8.14 8.61
C THR A 18 2.57 -7.95 7.51
N ASP A 19 3.20 -9.02 7.05
CA ASP A 19 4.22 -8.98 6.00
C ASP A 19 3.58 -8.98 4.61
N LEU A 20 3.70 -7.85 3.90
CA LEU A 20 3.14 -7.68 2.56
C LEU A 20 3.88 -8.51 1.49
N LEU A 21 5.17 -8.79 1.70
CA LEU A 21 5.96 -9.60 0.76
C LEU A 21 5.58 -11.07 0.86
N LEU A 22 5.25 -11.56 2.06
CA LEU A 22 4.69 -12.89 2.24
C LEU A 22 3.37 -13.03 1.47
N HIS A 23 2.45 -12.08 1.62
CA HIS A 23 1.19 -12.07 0.87
C HIS A 23 1.43 -12.04 -0.64
N LEU A 24 2.36 -11.22 -1.13
CA LEU A 24 2.73 -11.20 -2.54
C LEU A 24 3.21 -12.58 -3.00
N ARG A 25 4.07 -13.24 -2.22
CA ARG A 25 4.61 -14.54 -2.59
C ARG A 25 3.53 -15.63 -2.66
N LEU A 26 2.56 -15.60 -1.74
CA LEU A 26 1.40 -16.49 -1.80
C LEU A 26 0.57 -16.28 -3.06
N VAL A 27 0.40 -15.04 -3.51
CA VAL A 27 -0.31 -14.74 -4.78
C VAL A 27 0.51 -15.21 -5.98
N GLU A 28 1.82 -14.95 -6.03
CA GLU A 28 2.71 -15.43 -7.09
C GLU A 28 2.68 -16.95 -7.25
N GLN A 29 2.53 -17.67 -6.14
CA GLN A 29 2.44 -19.14 -6.11
C GLN A 29 1.02 -19.67 -6.29
N ASN A 30 0.04 -18.80 -6.59
CA ASN A 30 -1.36 -19.15 -6.78
C ASN A 30 -2.05 -19.77 -5.54
N HIS A 31 -1.55 -19.47 -4.34
CA HIS A 31 -2.15 -19.92 -3.08
C HIS A 31 -3.24 -19.00 -2.55
N ALA A 32 -3.25 -17.73 -2.98
CA ALA A 32 -4.21 -16.73 -2.49
C ALA A 32 -4.47 -15.61 -3.52
N ALA A 33 -5.50 -14.81 -3.24
CA ALA A 33 -5.62 -13.45 -3.77
C ALA A 33 -5.42 -12.45 -2.62
N ALA A 34 -4.78 -11.31 -2.89
CA ALA A 34 -4.47 -10.33 -1.86
C ALA A 34 -4.78 -8.89 -2.30
N LEU A 35 -5.16 -8.06 -1.33
CA LEU A 35 -5.27 -6.61 -1.47
C LEU A 35 -3.96 -5.96 -1.01
N LEU A 36 -3.08 -5.61 -1.95
CA LEU A 36 -1.75 -5.08 -1.65
C LEU A 36 -1.65 -3.58 -1.99
N PRO A 37 -0.94 -2.76 -1.18
CA PRO A 37 -0.59 -1.39 -1.57
C PRO A 37 0.32 -1.41 -2.80
N GLY A 38 0.09 -0.52 -3.78
CA GLY A 38 0.95 -0.45 -4.97
C GLY A 38 2.43 -0.14 -4.69
N LEU A 39 2.78 0.29 -3.47
CA LEU A 39 4.16 0.53 -3.06
C LEU A 39 5.00 -0.76 -2.95
N VAL A 40 4.37 -1.94 -2.83
CA VAL A 40 5.10 -3.23 -2.76
C VAL A 40 5.96 -3.48 -3.99
N TRP A 41 5.61 -2.87 -5.13
CA TRP A 41 6.34 -3.04 -6.39
C TRP A 41 7.64 -2.24 -6.46
N ASN A 42 7.80 -1.21 -5.63
CA ASN A 42 8.99 -0.36 -5.61
C ASN A 42 9.47 0.11 -7.02
N GLY A 43 8.52 0.44 -7.90
CA GLY A 43 8.81 0.88 -9.28
C GLY A 43 9.05 -0.25 -10.29
N GLN A 44 9.07 -1.52 -9.85
CA GLN A 44 9.11 -2.66 -10.75
C GLN A 44 7.73 -2.96 -11.35
N PRO A 45 7.66 -3.59 -12.53
CA PRO A 45 6.42 -4.12 -13.06
C PRO A 45 5.81 -5.18 -12.11
N PRO A 46 4.47 -5.25 -11.99
CA PRO A 46 3.83 -6.32 -11.22
C PRO A 46 4.16 -7.71 -11.76
N THR A 47 4.48 -8.64 -10.87
CA THR A 47 4.73 -10.06 -11.18
C THR A 47 3.47 -10.91 -11.22
N VAL A 48 2.32 -10.32 -10.89
CA VAL A 48 1.02 -10.99 -10.78
C VAL A 48 -0.04 -10.23 -11.56
N THR A 49 -1.13 -10.92 -11.91
CA THR A 49 -2.28 -10.28 -12.56
C THR A 49 -2.96 -9.33 -11.59
N LEU A 50 -3.02 -8.05 -11.94
CA LEU A 50 -3.74 -7.05 -11.15
C LEU A 50 -5.20 -6.96 -11.58
N ARG A 51 -6.11 -6.89 -10.60
CA ARG A 51 -7.52 -6.59 -10.82
C ARG A 51 -7.85 -5.18 -10.34
N GLN A 52 -8.54 -4.42 -11.18
CA GLN A 52 -8.95 -3.06 -10.85
C GLN A 52 -10.07 -3.08 -9.80
N LEU A 53 -9.87 -2.34 -8.71
CA LEU A 53 -10.92 -2.16 -7.70
C LEU A 53 -12.03 -1.24 -8.23
N PRO A 54 -13.27 -1.39 -7.72
CA PRO A 54 -14.37 -0.48 -8.01
C PRO A 54 -13.98 0.99 -7.82
N ARG A 55 -14.60 1.88 -8.62
CA ARG A 55 -14.31 3.32 -8.61
C ARG A 55 -14.50 3.91 -7.19
N GLY A 56 -13.65 4.86 -6.81
CA GLY A 56 -13.72 5.56 -5.52
C GLY A 56 -12.86 5.00 -4.38
N ARG A 57 -12.20 3.85 -4.56
CA ARG A 57 -11.38 3.19 -3.50
C ARG A 57 -9.95 2.85 -3.94
N ARG A 58 -9.31 3.78 -4.66
CA ARG A 58 -8.00 3.53 -5.29
C ARG A 58 -6.83 4.29 -4.67
N THR A 59 -7.08 5.17 -3.70
CA THR A 59 -6.05 6.05 -3.16
C THR A 59 -5.85 5.81 -1.68
N ARG A 60 -4.59 5.76 -1.28
CA ARG A 60 -4.15 5.77 0.11
C ARG A 60 -3.44 7.09 0.35
N ARG A 61 -3.82 7.82 1.40
CA ARG A 61 -3.08 9.01 1.81
C ARG A 61 -1.92 8.60 2.71
N ILE A 62 -0.69 8.89 2.29
CA ILE A 62 0.52 8.77 3.10
C ILE A 62 0.91 10.18 3.52
N PHE A 63 1.17 10.40 4.81
CA PHE A 63 1.55 11.70 5.35
C PHE A 63 2.66 11.52 6.39
N THR A 64 3.43 12.59 6.62
CA THR A 64 4.49 12.59 7.64
C THR A 64 4.03 13.37 8.87
N VAL A 65 4.26 12.82 10.06
CA VAL A 65 3.96 13.48 11.33
C VAL A 65 5.27 13.85 12.02
N VAL A 66 5.30 15.04 12.62
CA VAL A 66 6.46 15.53 13.39
C VAL A 66 5.96 16.12 14.70
N ARG A 67 6.78 16.03 15.75
CA ARG A 67 6.48 16.69 17.02
C ARG A 67 6.29 18.20 16.82
N ARG A 68 5.36 18.79 17.57
CA ARG A 68 5.11 20.25 17.57
C ARG A 68 6.42 21.00 17.84
N GLY A 69 6.64 22.10 17.12
CA GLY A 69 7.87 22.91 17.22
C GLY A 69 9.07 22.39 16.43
N ARG A 70 9.11 21.11 16.02
CA ARG A 70 10.24 20.55 15.25
C ARG A 70 10.07 20.62 13.74
N GLY A 71 8.91 21.01 13.22
CA GLY A 71 8.64 21.03 11.78
C GLY A 71 9.59 21.90 10.94
N ARG A 72 10.20 22.93 11.53
CA ARG A 72 11.18 23.81 10.85
C ARG A 72 12.63 23.29 10.92
N HIS A 73 12.89 22.21 11.66
CA HIS A 73 14.24 21.67 11.82
C HIS A 73 14.84 21.28 10.44
N PRO A 74 16.09 21.68 10.12
CA PRO A 74 16.67 21.46 8.79
C PRO A 74 16.60 20.00 8.32
N ALA A 75 16.97 19.04 9.18
CA ALA A 75 16.91 17.61 8.84
C ALA A 75 15.49 17.11 8.51
N ILE A 76 14.46 17.62 9.20
CA ILE A 76 13.05 17.26 8.94
C ILE A 76 12.62 17.82 7.58
N ARG A 77 13.00 19.07 7.27
CA ARG A 77 12.71 19.68 5.97
C ARG A 77 13.41 18.94 4.84
N ALA A 78 14.69 18.61 5.02
CA ALA A 78 15.47 17.85 4.04
C ALA A 78 14.83 16.48 3.73
N CYS A 79 14.47 15.71 4.76
CA CYS A 79 13.79 14.43 4.58
C CYS A 79 12.42 14.58 3.87
N ARG A 80 11.60 15.55 4.29
CA ARG A 80 10.30 15.80 3.64
C ARG A 80 10.45 16.21 2.17
N ASN A 81 11.43 17.05 1.85
CA ASN A 81 11.73 17.45 0.48
C ASN A 81 12.19 16.25 -0.35
N ALA A 82 13.04 15.39 0.20
CA ALA A 82 13.48 14.17 -0.47
C ALA A 82 12.30 13.21 -0.75
N LEU A 83 11.39 13.04 0.21
CA LEU A 83 10.18 12.23 0.03
C LEU A 83 9.25 12.81 -1.05
N VAL A 84 9.07 14.14 -1.09
CA VAL A 84 8.30 14.80 -2.14
C VAL A 84 8.96 14.60 -3.51
N GLY A 85 10.28 14.78 -3.60
CA GLY A 85 11.03 14.56 -4.84
C GLY A 85 10.94 13.11 -5.34
N ALA A 86 11.06 12.13 -4.45
CA ALA A 86 10.99 10.71 -4.80
C ALA A 86 9.60 10.27 -5.32
N VAL A 87 8.53 10.95 -4.91
CA VAL A 87 7.16 10.63 -5.36
C VAL A 87 6.72 11.49 -6.56
N GLY A 88 7.24 12.72 -6.69
CA GLY A 88 6.92 13.64 -7.78
C GLY A 88 7.65 13.38 -9.10
N LEU A 89 8.66 12.49 -9.12
CA LEU A 89 9.37 12.04 -10.33
C LEU A 89 8.72 10.79 -10.96
N ARG A 90 7.39 10.65 -10.88
CA ARG A 90 6.64 9.54 -11.49
C ARG A 90 5.64 10.03 -12.50
#